data_AF-A0A416CFD6-F1
#
_entry.id   AF-A0A416CFD6-F1
#
_cell.length_a   1.000
_cell.length_b   1.000
_cell.length_c   1.000
_cell.angle_alpha   90.00
_cell.angle_beta   90.00
_cell.angle_gamma   90.00
#
_symmetry.space_group_name_H-M   'P 1'
#
loop_
_entity.id
_entity.type
_entity.pdbx_description
1 polymer ?
#
loop_
_entity_poly.entity_id
_entity_poly.type
_entity_poly.pdbx_seq_one_letter_code
_entity_poly.pdbx_strand_id
1 'polypeptide(L)'
;MKILLDTIQYTKKPSGKDIGMISRRITNNIYSTKNVYKIADLIGNKGHTWCPAIFNEKRSKDTFKEIQLVALDFDGGISFDEVKTKAEKYMIPTLFAYETFSSINKSKFRVVFMLEKVIYDKNIFDKIINMLMTIFNGCDTSCKDISRMFFGGKNLFYYNENNLKVNILTLEMNFELYMKDTYGNTHFRENLQKFYGKISPSPVIYITGNGEKLPNHNLYRKDTLSKLDSSCQLYHEFIADSKWLYYKELFGIALNLINVETGAKVFKKAISNSKYITYKRDWDFYLRYMKKHQYAPMQCEHFCPYAESCSHNTNMLTTTKIKRSEILRTENVEYSAVDEVYADLENSFCKAINSDDNRIHLIRAQTAIGKTQIYINYLSKSDKPCIIAVPTNILKRDVYRRCIEEGIDARMTPSIEDIKNDIPKEIYSAISKFYRCGQHSKVYPYISSILKKQHIPALEKFIADKKELNDYTGN
;
A
#
# COMPACT_ATOMS: atom_id res chain seq x y z
N MET A 1 6.01 -19.48 5.59
CA MET A 1 6.97 -19.46 6.71
C MET A 1 8.02 -20.54 6.48
N LYS A 2 9.27 -20.32 6.91
CA LYS A 2 10.38 -21.28 6.81
C LYS A 2 11.07 -21.43 8.15
N ILE A 3 11.46 -22.65 8.50
CA ILE A 3 12.31 -23.01 9.63
C ILE A 3 13.22 -24.17 9.23
N LEU A 4 14.28 -24.43 9.98
CA LEU A 4 14.92 -25.75 9.91
C LEU A 4 14.19 -26.70 10.85
N LEU A 5 13.79 -27.86 10.35
CA LEU A 5 13.06 -28.86 11.12
C LEU A 5 13.78 -30.20 11.00
N ASP A 6 13.92 -30.92 12.10
CA ASP A 6 14.48 -32.25 12.06
C ASP A 6 13.47 -33.25 11.46
N THR A 7 13.93 -34.17 10.61
CA THR A 7 13.03 -35.18 10.01
C THR A 7 12.60 -36.25 11.00
N ILE A 8 13.34 -36.43 12.10
CA ILE A 8 13.06 -37.46 13.10
C ILE A 8 12.24 -36.88 14.25
N GLN A 9 11.17 -37.60 14.58
CA GLN A 9 10.36 -37.38 15.77
C GLN A 9 11.02 -38.03 17.00
N TYR A 10 11.00 -37.32 18.12
CA TYR A 10 11.44 -37.83 19.42
C TYR A 10 10.29 -37.85 20.42
N THR A 11 10.25 -38.87 21.28
CA THR A 11 9.31 -38.96 22.41
C THR A 11 9.98 -38.70 23.76
N LYS A 12 11.32 -38.57 23.77
CA LYS A 12 12.16 -38.26 24.92
C LYS A 12 13.24 -37.26 24.51
N LYS A 13 13.81 -36.54 25.49
CA LYS A 13 14.86 -35.54 25.24
C LYS A 13 16.08 -36.22 24.57
N PRO A 14 16.52 -35.76 23.39
CA PRO A 14 17.75 -36.26 22.77
C PRO A 14 18.97 -36.02 23.67
N SER A 15 19.94 -36.93 23.65
CA SER A 15 21.14 -36.84 24.50
C SER A 15 22.40 -37.33 23.78
N GLY A 16 23.58 -36.90 24.24
CA GLY A 16 24.87 -37.38 23.74
C GLY A 16 25.02 -37.29 22.22
N LYS A 17 25.29 -38.44 21.58
CA LYS A 17 25.54 -38.55 20.13
C LYS A 17 24.34 -38.08 19.28
N ASP A 18 23.11 -38.25 19.78
CA ASP A 18 21.89 -37.86 19.05
C ASP A 18 21.87 -36.37 18.75
N ILE A 19 22.31 -35.53 19.70
CA ILE A 19 22.35 -34.07 19.53
C ILE A 19 23.26 -33.69 18.35
N GLY A 20 24.41 -34.36 18.23
CA GLY A 20 25.35 -34.16 17.12
C GLY A 20 24.76 -34.60 15.78
N MET A 21 24.05 -35.74 15.75
CA MET A 21 23.38 -36.23 14.55
C MET A 21 22.24 -35.31 14.11
N ILE A 22 21.42 -34.82 15.06
CA ILE A 22 20.36 -33.84 14.79
C ILE A 22 20.97 -32.58 14.19
N SER A 23 22.04 -32.03 14.79
CA SER A 23 22.66 -30.79 14.30
C SER A 23 23.15 -30.92 12.86
N ARG A 24 23.65 -32.10 12.45
CA ARG A 24 24.08 -32.34 11.05
C ARG A 24 22.89 -32.45 10.11
N ARG A 25 21.86 -33.20 10.51
CA ARG A 25 20.67 -33.48 9.67
C ARG A 25 19.80 -32.24 9.46
N ILE A 26 19.55 -31.48 10.52
CA ILE A 26 18.65 -30.32 10.50
C ILE A 26 19.17 -29.17 9.63
N THR A 27 20.50 -29.03 9.50
CA THR A 27 21.14 -27.92 8.78
C THR A 27 20.67 -27.83 7.32
N ASN A 28 20.38 -28.97 6.69
CA ASN A 28 19.94 -29.04 5.29
C ASN A 28 18.43 -29.28 5.13
N ASN A 29 17.64 -29.28 6.20
CA ASN A 29 16.22 -29.59 6.13
C ASN A 29 15.35 -28.35 6.40
N ILE A 30 15.15 -27.55 5.34
CA ILE A 30 14.25 -26.40 5.36
C ILE A 30 12.80 -26.89 5.24
N TYR A 31 12.02 -26.72 6.29
CA TYR A 31 10.58 -26.97 6.25
C TYR A 31 9.84 -25.66 5.94
N SER A 32 8.98 -25.69 4.92
CA SER A 32 8.17 -24.52 4.53
C SER A 32 6.69 -24.86 4.42
N THR A 33 5.86 -24.00 5.00
CA THR A 33 4.40 -24.13 4.95
C THR A 33 3.70 -22.77 5.06
N LYS A 34 2.49 -22.68 4.51
CA LYS A 34 1.54 -21.58 4.76
C LYS A 34 0.70 -21.83 6.02
N ASN A 35 0.50 -23.09 6.39
CA ASN A 35 -0.24 -23.49 7.60
C ASN A 35 0.71 -23.51 8.80
N VAL A 36 0.63 -22.48 9.65
CA VAL A 36 1.48 -22.29 10.83
C VAL A 36 1.18 -23.32 11.92
N TYR A 37 -0.07 -23.77 12.06
CA TYR A 37 -0.43 -24.83 13.01
C TYR A 37 0.35 -26.12 12.78
N LYS A 38 0.62 -26.49 11.51
CA LYS A 38 1.47 -27.66 11.21
C LYS A 38 2.87 -27.56 11.83
N ILE A 39 3.46 -26.35 11.88
CA ILE A 39 4.76 -26.13 12.54
C ILE A 39 4.60 -26.37 14.05
N ALA A 40 3.57 -25.78 14.66
CA ALA A 40 3.30 -25.92 16.09
C ALA A 40 3.04 -27.38 16.49
N ASP A 41 2.27 -28.14 15.70
CA ASP A 41 1.98 -29.56 15.92
C ASP A 41 3.24 -30.44 15.79
N LEU A 42 4.03 -30.24 14.72
CA LEU A 42 5.28 -30.98 14.51
C LEU A 42 6.27 -30.77 15.67
N ILE A 43 6.40 -29.54 16.14
CA ILE A 43 7.31 -29.20 17.23
C ILE A 43 6.75 -29.66 18.58
N GLY A 44 5.52 -29.24 18.91
CA GLY A 44 4.95 -29.33 20.25
C GLY A 44 4.39 -30.71 20.60
N ASN A 45 3.69 -31.36 19.67
CA ASN A 45 3.06 -32.66 19.87
C ASN A 45 3.91 -33.82 19.34
N LYS A 46 4.58 -33.62 18.21
CA LYS A 46 5.37 -34.67 17.53
C LYS A 46 6.87 -34.57 17.81
N GLY A 47 7.29 -33.72 18.74
CA GLY A 47 8.64 -33.76 19.31
C GLY A 47 9.79 -33.52 18.31
N HIS A 48 9.52 -32.91 17.15
CA HIS A 48 10.58 -32.60 16.19
C HIS A 48 11.47 -31.46 16.70
N THR A 49 12.78 -31.69 16.66
CA THR A 49 13.76 -30.63 16.94
C THR A 49 13.74 -29.60 15.81
N TRP A 50 13.92 -28.32 16.12
CA TRP A 50 13.86 -27.26 15.13
C TRP A 50 14.88 -26.15 15.39
N CYS A 51 15.20 -25.36 14.38
CA CYS A 51 15.92 -24.10 14.52
C CYS A 51 15.06 -22.99 13.88
N PRO A 52 14.83 -21.87 14.58
CA PRO A 52 13.97 -20.81 14.06
C PRO A 52 14.57 -20.07 12.85
N ALA A 53 15.91 -20.00 12.78
CA ALA A 53 16.64 -19.33 11.73
C ALA A 53 17.02 -20.29 10.58
N ILE A 54 17.17 -19.71 9.39
CA ILE A 54 17.73 -20.34 8.19
C ILE A 54 19.17 -19.84 7.99
N PHE A 55 20.01 -20.70 7.43
CA PHE A 55 21.43 -20.44 7.16
C PHE A 55 21.76 -20.84 5.72
N ASN A 56 22.81 -20.26 5.12
CA ASN A 56 23.19 -20.60 3.74
C ASN A 56 23.99 -21.92 3.62
N GLU A 57 24.72 -22.32 4.65
CA GLU A 57 25.62 -23.49 4.59
C GLU A 57 25.62 -24.29 5.89
N LYS A 58 26.18 -23.70 6.96
CA LYS A 58 26.24 -24.29 8.29
C LYS A 58 25.37 -23.50 9.25
N ARG A 59 24.94 -24.12 10.35
CA ARG A 59 24.25 -23.40 11.42
C ARG A 59 25.26 -22.58 12.24
N SER A 60 25.59 -21.36 11.80
CA SER A 60 26.46 -20.43 12.53
C SER A 60 25.99 -18.98 12.42
N LYS A 61 26.47 -18.12 13.33
CA LYS A 61 26.14 -16.69 13.32
C LYS A 61 26.54 -16.00 12.00
N ASP A 62 27.68 -16.39 11.44
CA ASP A 62 28.27 -15.78 10.23
C ASP A 62 27.52 -16.15 8.94
N THR A 63 26.75 -17.24 8.98
CA THR A 63 26.04 -17.79 7.82
C THR A 63 24.53 -17.62 7.94
N PHE A 64 24.09 -16.82 8.93
CA PHE A 64 22.70 -16.44 9.14
C PHE A 64 22.11 -15.83 7.88
N LYS A 65 20.92 -16.30 7.50
CA LYS A 65 20.21 -15.86 6.30
C LYS A 65 18.93 -15.12 6.65
N GLU A 66 18.03 -15.78 7.37
CA GLU A 66 16.71 -15.22 7.68
C GLU A 66 16.08 -15.86 8.92
N ILE A 67 15.22 -15.12 9.61
CA ILE A 67 14.40 -15.61 10.74
C ILE A 67 13.04 -14.91 10.74
N GLN A 68 11.99 -15.67 11.07
CA GLN A 68 10.63 -15.13 11.26
C GLN A 68 9.99 -15.57 12.58
N LEU A 69 10.48 -16.64 13.19
CA LEU A 69 10.03 -17.11 14.51
C LEU A 69 11.10 -16.83 15.55
N VAL A 70 10.69 -16.41 16.74
CA VAL A 70 11.58 -16.23 17.90
C VAL A 70 11.06 -17.09 19.04
N ALA A 71 11.93 -17.84 19.70
CA ALA A 71 11.55 -18.75 20.78
C ALA A 71 12.28 -18.40 22.07
N LEU A 72 11.55 -18.51 23.18
CA LEU A 72 12.08 -18.42 24.54
C LEU A 72 11.90 -19.76 25.24
N ASP A 73 12.93 -20.19 25.96
CA ASP A 73 12.96 -21.42 26.75
C ASP A 73 12.86 -21.08 28.23
N PHE A 74 11.87 -21.64 28.93
CA PHE A 74 11.63 -21.42 30.34
C PHE A 74 11.83 -22.74 31.09
N ASP A 75 12.83 -22.77 31.97
CA ASP A 75 13.22 -23.95 32.76
C ASP A 75 12.65 -23.95 34.19
N GLY A 76 11.78 -23.00 34.51
CA GLY A 76 11.13 -22.80 35.81
C GLY A 76 11.11 -21.32 36.21
N GLY A 77 10.53 -21.01 37.38
CA GLY A 77 10.55 -19.65 37.96
C GLY A 77 9.51 -18.67 37.42
N ILE A 78 8.76 -19.03 36.36
CA ILE A 78 7.61 -18.29 35.87
C ILE A 78 6.60 -19.27 35.24
N SER A 79 5.30 -19.04 35.47
CA SER A 79 4.23 -19.81 34.84
C SER A 79 3.88 -19.29 33.43
N PHE A 80 3.24 -20.13 32.62
CA PHE A 80 2.76 -19.69 31.32
C PHE A 80 1.69 -18.59 31.44
N ASP A 81 0.85 -18.63 32.48
CA ASP A 81 -0.20 -17.61 32.69
C ASP A 81 0.41 -16.24 33.02
N GLU A 82 1.52 -16.19 33.77
CA GLU A 82 2.27 -14.96 33.98
C GLU A 82 2.89 -14.43 32.69
N VAL A 83 3.47 -15.32 31.86
CA VAL A 83 3.98 -14.94 30.53
C VAL A 83 2.84 -14.39 29.67
N LYS A 84 1.68 -15.05 29.64
CA LYS A 84 0.50 -14.62 28.87
C LYS A 84 -0.02 -13.27 29.36
N THR A 85 -0.11 -13.06 30.67
CA THR A 85 -0.53 -11.79 31.29
C THR A 85 0.42 -10.65 30.89
N LYS A 86 1.74 -10.87 30.95
CA LYS A 86 2.74 -9.89 30.49
C LYS A 86 2.62 -9.62 28.99
N ALA A 87 2.46 -10.68 28.19
CA ALA A 87 2.29 -10.60 26.75
C ALA A 87 1.06 -9.75 26.36
N GLU A 88 -0.07 -9.95 27.04
CA GLU A 88 -1.29 -9.16 26.82
C GLU A 88 -1.13 -7.70 27.27
N LYS A 89 -0.49 -7.46 28.42
CA LYS A 89 -0.20 -6.11 28.92
C LYS A 89 0.64 -5.31 27.93
N TYR A 90 1.74 -5.89 27.45
CA TYR A 90 2.71 -5.25 26.56
C TYR A 90 2.48 -5.54 25.07
N MET A 91 1.33 -6.16 24.73
CA MET A 91 0.90 -6.38 23.35
C MET A 91 1.89 -7.18 22.49
N ILE A 92 2.44 -8.23 23.08
CA ILE A 92 3.39 -9.13 22.44
C ILE A 92 2.66 -10.44 22.16
N PRO A 93 2.04 -10.60 20.97
CA PRO A 93 1.26 -11.79 20.68
C PRO A 93 2.14 -13.04 20.72
N THR A 94 1.80 -13.96 21.62
CA THR A 94 2.34 -15.32 21.64
C THR A 94 1.68 -16.11 20.52
N LEU A 95 2.48 -16.84 19.73
CA LEU A 95 1.96 -17.68 18.65
C LEU A 95 1.57 -19.05 19.17
N PHE A 96 2.49 -19.74 19.85
CA PHE A 96 2.21 -21.04 20.46
C PHE A 96 3.16 -21.33 21.62
N ALA A 97 2.76 -22.27 22.49
CA ALA A 97 3.61 -22.75 23.58
C ALA A 97 3.45 -24.26 23.79
N TYR A 98 4.56 -24.90 24.16
CA TYR A 98 4.61 -26.35 24.34
C TYR A 98 5.49 -26.76 25.51
N GLU A 99 5.15 -27.89 26.12
CA GLU A 99 5.93 -28.49 27.21
C GLU A 99 7.18 -29.18 26.65
N THR A 100 8.31 -28.94 27.30
CA THR A 100 9.54 -29.68 27.01
C THR A 100 9.43 -31.12 27.49
N PHE A 101 10.21 -32.05 26.90
CA PHE A 101 10.19 -33.46 27.31
C PHE A 101 10.40 -33.68 28.81
N SER A 102 11.29 -32.91 29.42
CA SER A 102 11.62 -32.98 30.85
C SER A 102 10.67 -32.19 31.75
N SER A 103 9.61 -31.58 31.21
CA SER A 103 8.64 -30.85 32.03
C SER A 103 7.78 -31.79 32.87
N ILE A 104 7.49 -31.39 34.10
CA ILE A 104 6.45 -32.01 34.94
C ILE A 104 5.42 -30.92 35.22
N ASN A 105 4.14 -31.16 34.89
CA ASN A 105 3.05 -30.21 35.10
C ASN A 105 3.33 -28.79 34.55
N LYS A 106 3.79 -28.67 33.30
CA LYS A 106 4.10 -27.37 32.66
C LYS A 106 5.13 -26.49 33.41
N SER A 107 5.98 -27.06 34.26
CA SER A 107 7.09 -26.36 34.91
C SER A 107 8.20 -25.91 33.95
N LYS A 108 8.23 -26.46 32.74
CA LYS A 108 9.26 -26.20 31.72
C LYS A 108 8.64 -26.16 30.34
N PHE A 109 8.64 -25.00 29.72
CA PHE A 109 7.93 -24.79 28.47
C PHE A 109 8.70 -23.83 27.57
N ARG A 110 8.36 -23.87 26.28
CA ARG A 110 8.87 -22.93 25.29
C ARG A 110 7.71 -22.11 24.75
N VAL A 111 7.96 -20.83 24.56
CA VAL A 111 7.00 -19.90 23.96
C VAL A 111 7.59 -19.38 22.67
N VAL A 112 6.78 -19.40 21.61
CA VAL A 112 7.19 -18.99 20.28
C VAL A 112 6.37 -17.78 19.85
N PHE A 113 7.05 -16.80 19.26
CA PHE A 113 6.52 -15.56 18.73
C PHE A 113 6.74 -15.52 17.22
N MET A 114 5.77 -14.97 16.48
CA MET A 114 5.88 -14.76 15.03
C MET A 114 6.11 -13.28 14.72
N LEU A 115 7.18 -12.97 14.00
CA LEU A 115 7.47 -11.60 13.56
C LEU A 115 6.63 -11.24 12.33
N GLU A 116 6.20 -9.99 12.25
CA GLU A 116 5.44 -9.46 11.10
C GLU A 116 6.26 -9.53 9.81
N LYS A 117 7.54 -9.17 9.91
CA LYS A 117 8.50 -9.18 8.81
C LYS A 117 9.57 -10.26 9.03
N VAL A 118 10.07 -10.81 7.92
CA VAL A 118 11.27 -11.66 7.93
C VAL A 118 12.48 -10.78 8.22
N ILE A 119 13.34 -11.23 9.12
CA ILE A 119 14.54 -10.50 9.55
C ILE A 119 15.76 -11.14 8.91
N TYR A 120 16.56 -10.31 8.25
CA TYR A 120 17.80 -10.69 7.56
C TYR A 120 19.05 -10.13 8.25
N ASP A 121 18.87 -9.17 9.16
CA ASP A 121 19.95 -8.56 9.94
C ASP A 121 20.01 -9.16 11.34
N LYS A 122 21.16 -9.76 11.67
CA LYS A 122 21.43 -10.34 12.98
C LYS A 122 21.28 -9.32 14.11
N ASN A 123 21.69 -8.07 13.91
CA ASN A 123 21.60 -7.04 14.95
C ASN A 123 20.14 -6.71 15.30
N ILE A 124 19.23 -6.75 14.31
CA ILE A 124 17.80 -6.60 14.53
C ILE A 124 17.27 -7.80 15.35
N PHE A 125 17.69 -9.04 15.03
CA PHE A 125 17.36 -10.20 15.85
C PHE A 125 17.88 -10.04 17.29
N ASP A 126 19.15 -9.66 17.45
CA ASP A 126 19.79 -9.46 18.77
C ASP A 126 19.00 -8.42 19.59
N LYS A 127 18.52 -7.33 18.97
CA LYS A 127 17.63 -6.36 19.62
C LYS A 127 16.32 -6.99 20.08
N ILE A 128 15.63 -7.69 19.18
CA ILE A 128 14.31 -8.32 19.45
C ILE A 128 14.43 -9.34 20.58
N ILE A 129 15.36 -10.29 20.49
CA ILE A 129 15.50 -11.37 21.48
C ILE A 129 15.85 -10.79 22.86
N ASN A 130 16.73 -9.79 22.94
CA ASN A 130 17.06 -9.16 24.22
C ASN A 130 15.85 -8.43 24.82
N MET A 131 15.04 -7.72 24.02
CA MET A 131 13.81 -7.08 24.53
C MET A 131 12.83 -8.12 25.10
N LEU A 132 12.57 -9.20 24.35
CA LEU A 132 11.67 -10.27 24.80
C LEU A 132 12.16 -10.94 26.08
N MET A 133 13.45 -11.27 26.15
CA MET A 133 14.05 -11.88 27.34
C MET A 133 13.98 -10.97 28.57
N THR A 134 14.16 -9.67 28.38
CA THR A 134 14.06 -8.66 29.45
C THR A 134 12.62 -8.40 29.89
N ILE A 135 11.60 -8.58 29.04
CA ILE A 135 10.19 -8.44 29.44
C ILE A 135 9.73 -9.67 30.23
N PHE A 136 10.00 -10.87 29.69
CA PHE A 136 9.45 -12.08 30.25
C PHE A 136 10.23 -12.55 31.49
N ASN A 137 11.53 -12.28 31.59
CA ASN A 137 12.44 -12.75 32.66
C ASN A 137 12.40 -14.28 32.85
N GLY A 138 13.39 -14.87 33.52
CA GLY A 138 13.38 -16.32 33.81
C GLY A 138 13.52 -17.26 32.60
N CYS A 139 13.89 -16.74 31.42
CA CYS A 139 14.23 -17.56 30.25
C CYS A 139 15.73 -17.90 30.20
N ASP A 140 16.07 -19.03 29.58
CA ASP A 140 17.45 -19.48 29.37
C ASP A 140 18.23 -18.41 28.58
N THR A 141 19.38 -17.97 29.14
CA THR A 141 20.26 -16.94 28.57
C THR A 141 20.75 -17.30 27.18
N SER A 142 20.80 -18.59 26.87
CA SER A 142 21.23 -19.15 25.60
C SER A 142 20.24 -18.89 24.45
N CYS A 143 19.01 -18.45 24.73
CA CYS A 143 18.04 -18.07 23.69
C CYS A 143 18.54 -16.95 22.78
N LYS A 144 19.54 -16.17 23.22
CA LYS A 144 20.20 -15.12 22.43
C LYS A 144 21.03 -15.66 21.26
N ASP A 145 21.38 -16.94 21.26
CA ASP A 145 22.11 -17.51 20.14
C ASP A 145 21.16 -17.75 18.95
N ILE A 146 21.30 -16.93 17.91
CA ILE A 146 20.54 -17.06 16.66
C ILE A 146 20.69 -18.43 16.00
N SER A 147 21.78 -19.13 16.29
CA SER A 147 22.03 -20.48 15.80
C SER A 147 21.28 -21.56 16.59
N ARG A 148 20.70 -21.25 17.77
CA ARG A 148 20.18 -22.25 18.71
C ARG A 148 19.12 -23.14 18.09
N MET A 149 19.27 -24.44 18.32
CA MET A 149 18.22 -25.43 18.08
C MET A 149 17.40 -25.61 19.35
N PHE A 150 16.10 -25.78 19.20
CA PHE A 150 15.17 -26.10 20.27
C PHE A 150 14.66 -27.52 20.05
N PHE A 151 14.78 -28.36 21.07
CA PHE A 151 14.17 -29.68 21.02
C PHE A 151 12.65 -29.55 20.96
N GLY A 152 11.99 -30.51 20.33
CA GLY A 152 10.53 -30.58 20.35
C GLY A 152 9.97 -30.82 21.76
N GLY A 153 8.64 -30.87 21.81
CA GLY A 153 7.87 -31.09 23.02
C GLY A 153 7.11 -32.40 23.02
N LYS A 154 6.33 -32.55 24.09
CA LYS A 154 5.39 -33.67 24.27
C LYS A 154 3.92 -33.23 24.37
N ASN A 155 3.67 -31.93 24.38
CA ASN A 155 2.33 -31.36 24.53
C ASN A 155 2.31 -29.90 24.05
N LEU A 156 1.61 -29.64 22.94
CA LEU A 156 1.25 -28.30 22.50
C LEU A 156 0.00 -27.84 23.27
N PHE A 157 0.18 -27.01 24.29
CA PHE A 157 -0.92 -26.61 25.18
C PHE A 157 -1.48 -25.21 24.89
N TYR A 158 -0.87 -24.45 23.99
CA TYR A 158 -1.36 -23.15 23.56
C TYR A 158 -1.04 -22.91 22.08
N TYR A 159 -2.03 -22.41 21.34
CA TYR A 159 -1.89 -21.95 19.96
C TYR A 159 -2.83 -20.77 19.71
N ASN A 160 -2.35 -19.72 19.05
CA ASN A 160 -3.13 -18.55 18.67
C ASN A 160 -3.63 -18.70 17.24
N GLU A 161 -4.92 -19.04 17.08
CA GLU A 161 -5.55 -19.29 15.77
C GLU A 161 -5.55 -18.07 14.85
N ASN A 162 -5.53 -16.86 15.40
CA ASN A 162 -5.50 -15.62 14.64
C ASN A 162 -4.11 -15.33 14.03
N ASN A 163 -3.09 -16.14 14.36
CA ASN A 163 -1.70 -15.98 13.88
C ASN A 163 -1.19 -14.54 14.04
N LEU A 164 -1.51 -13.90 15.16
CA LEU A 164 -1.11 -12.53 15.45
C LEU A 164 0.42 -12.42 15.42
N LYS A 165 0.91 -11.32 14.83
CA LYS A 165 2.33 -11.10 14.58
C LYS A 165 2.86 -9.97 15.44
N VAL A 166 4.11 -10.10 15.89
CA VAL A 166 4.86 -9.07 16.59
C VAL A 166 5.40 -8.07 15.55
N ASN A 167 4.90 -6.84 15.60
CA ASN A 167 5.49 -5.71 14.88
C ASN A 167 6.63 -5.11 15.71
N ILE A 168 7.79 -4.88 15.08
CA ILE A 168 9.01 -4.43 15.77
C ILE A 168 8.85 -3.03 16.38
N LEU A 169 8.21 -2.11 15.67
CA LEU A 169 8.00 -0.74 16.17
C LEU A 169 7.08 -0.74 17.40
N THR A 170 6.03 -1.56 17.37
CA THR A 170 5.15 -1.75 18.51
C THR A 170 5.86 -2.46 19.67
N LEU A 171 6.75 -3.43 19.39
CA LEU A 171 7.57 -4.09 20.41
C LEU A 171 8.51 -3.11 21.11
N GLU A 172 9.20 -2.25 20.36
CA GLU A 172 10.11 -1.24 20.93
C GLU A 172 9.38 -0.24 21.82
N MET A 173 8.25 0.27 21.35
CA MET A 173 7.40 1.17 22.13
C MET A 173 6.88 0.51 23.42
N ASN A 174 6.41 -0.74 23.35
CA ASN A 174 5.94 -1.48 24.53
C ASN A 174 7.08 -1.92 25.45
N PHE A 175 8.28 -2.13 24.91
CA PHE A 175 9.49 -2.36 25.71
C PHE A 175 9.85 -1.13 26.53
N GLU A 176 9.79 0.07 25.96
CA GLU A 176 9.97 1.30 26.73
C GLU A 176 8.90 1.50 27.81
N LEU A 177 7.64 1.11 27.55
CA LEU A 177 6.60 1.09 28.57
C LEU A 177 6.93 0.09 29.68
N TYR A 178 7.39 -1.12 29.34
CA TYR A 178 7.84 -2.10 30.33
C TYR A 178 8.98 -1.56 31.20
N MET A 179 9.97 -0.92 30.59
CA MET A 179 11.08 -0.29 31.32
C MET A 179 10.56 0.81 32.26
N LYS A 180 9.60 1.62 31.80
CA LYS A 180 8.95 2.64 32.64
C LYS A 180 8.18 2.01 33.81
N ASP A 181 7.40 0.97 33.56
CA ASP A 181 6.66 0.26 34.61
C ASP A 181 7.60 -0.39 35.64
N THR A 182 8.75 -0.87 35.20
CA THR A 182 9.73 -1.60 36.04
C THR A 182 10.60 -0.66 36.86
N TYR A 183 11.08 0.45 36.27
CA TYR A 183 12.05 1.35 36.89
C TYR A 183 11.48 2.72 37.29
N GLY A 184 10.19 2.95 37.03
CA GLY A 184 9.51 4.22 37.27
C GLY A 184 9.92 5.33 36.30
N ASN A 185 9.20 6.46 36.36
CA ASN A 185 9.40 7.61 35.46
C ASN A 185 10.81 8.22 35.52
N THR A 186 11.50 8.11 36.65
CA THR A 186 12.80 8.76 36.89
C THR A 186 13.96 7.96 36.28
N HIS A 187 13.98 6.64 36.50
CA HIS A 187 15.17 5.81 36.19
C HIS A 187 15.03 4.98 34.92
N PHE A 188 13.85 4.90 34.29
CA PHE A 188 13.69 4.04 33.12
C PHE A 188 14.56 4.45 31.94
N ARG A 189 14.79 5.76 31.73
CA ARG A 189 15.63 6.26 30.62
C ARG A 189 17.08 5.83 30.76
N GLU A 190 17.62 5.90 31.97
CA GLU A 190 18.98 5.47 32.27
C GLU A 190 19.12 3.95 32.06
N ASN A 191 18.15 3.16 32.53
CA ASN A 191 18.14 1.72 32.32
C ASN A 191 17.94 1.34 30.85
N LEU A 192 17.15 2.11 30.10
CA LEU A 192 17.00 1.96 28.66
C LEU A 192 18.32 2.20 27.93
N GLN A 193 19.02 3.28 28.28
CA GLN A 193 20.35 3.59 27.72
C GLN A 193 21.37 2.48 28.06
N LYS A 194 21.38 1.98 29.30
CA LYS A 194 22.21 0.84 29.70
C LYS A 194 21.87 -0.43 28.94
N PHE A 195 20.58 -0.70 28.68
CA PHE A 195 20.14 -1.84 27.89
C PHE A 195 20.68 -1.76 26.46
N TYR A 196 20.47 -0.63 25.79
CA TYR A 196 20.94 -0.46 24.41
C TYR A 196 22.46 -0.34 24.29
N GLY A 197 23.15 0.21 25.29
CA GLY A 197 24.62 0.27 25.30
C GLY A 197 25.29 -1.10 25.37
N LYS A 198 24.59 -2.14 25.87
CA LYS A 198 25.07 -3.53 25.91
C LYS A 198 24.84 -4.29 24.61
N ILE A 199 23.95 -3.80 23.76
CA ILE A 199 23.62 -4.42 22.48
C ILE A 199 24.45 -3.65 21.45
N SER A 200 25.36 -4.35 20.74
CA SER A 200 26.23 -3.83 19.64
C SER A 200 25.54 -2.72 18.82
N PRO A 201 26.23 -1.71 18.26
CA PRO A 201 25.61 -0.48 17.73
C PRO A 201 24.72 -0.77 16.51
N SER A 202 23.54 -1.34 16.76
CA SER A 202 22.38 -1.13 15.92
C SER A 202 22.15 0.37 15.91
N PRO A 203 21.85 0.95 14.75
CA PRO A 203 21.45 2.34 14.70
C PRO A 203 20.31 2.50 15.70
N VAL A 204 20.64 3.23 16.75
CA VAL A 204 19.70 3.72 17.73
C VAL A 204 18.93 4.79 16.97
N ILE A 205 18.00 4.40 16.09
CA ILE A 205 17.31 5.35 15.21
C ILE A 205 16.52 6.38 16.05
N TYR A 206 16.30 6.12 17.34
CA TYR A 206 15.27 6.81 18.09
C TYR A 206 15.61 7.30 19.51
N ILE A 207 16.78 6.99 20.11
CA ILE A 207 17.03 7.43 21.51
C ILE A 207 17.62 8.82 21.59
N THR A 208 18.32 9.29 20.57
CA THR A 208 18.74 10.70 20.48
C THR A 208 17.81 11.45 19.55
N GLY A 209 16.57 11.65 20.00
CA GLY A 209 15.92 12.90 19.65
C GLY A 209 16.79 13.99 20.26
N ASN A 210 17.67 14.59 19.46
CA ASN A 210 18.15 15.94 19.75
C ASN A 210 16.90 16.73 20.13
N GLY A 211 16.96 17.49 21.22
CA GLY A 211 15.86 18.31 21.72
C GLY A 211 15.50 19.45 20.76
N GLU A 212 15.43 19.18 19.46
CA GLU A 212 14.79 20.05 18.49
C GLU A 212 13.37 20.28 18.99
N LYS A 213 13.10 21.55 19.30
CA LYS A 213 11.77 22.00 19.66
C LYS A 213 10.84 21.54 18.56
N LEU A 214 9.95 20.61 18.91
CA LEU A 214 8.82 20.22 18.06
C LEU A 214 8.19 21.51 17.51
N PRO A 215 7.89 21.58 16.20
CA PRO A 215 7.24 22.75 15.64
C PRO A 215 5.99 23.08 16.46
N ASN A 216 5.86 24.36 16.84
CA ASN A 216 4.84 24.81 17.79
C ASN A 216 3.39 24.64 17.28
N HIS A 217 3.22 24.27 16.01
CA HIS A 217 1.93 24.08 15.38
C HIS A 217 1.81 22.67 14.81
N ASN A 218 0.76 21.98 15.25
CA ASN A 218 0.34 20.70 14.67
C ASN A 218 -0.09 20.93 13.20
N LEU A 219 0.13 19.92 12.34
CA LEU A 219 -0.19 19.95 10.91
C LEU A 219 -1.67 20.26 10.61
N TYR A 220 -2.56 19.90 11.54
CA TYR A 220 -4.00 20.07 11.41
C TYR A 220 -4.54 20.96 12.53
N ARG A 221 -5.44 21.87 12.17
CA ARG A 221 -6.09 22.83 13.08
C ARG A 221 -7.21 22.19 13.90
N LYS A 222 -7.61 22.84 15.00
CA LYS A 222 -8.64 22.33 15.93
C LYS A 222 -10.00 22.05 15.26
N ASP A 223 -10.39 22.82 14.24
CA ASP A 223 -11.65 22.63 13.48
C ASP A 223 -11.69 21.30 12.72
N THR A 224 -10.54 20.66 12.49
CA THR A 224 -10.47 19.31 11.93
C THR A 224 -11.25 18.29 12.79
N LEU A 225 -11.30 18.48 14.11
CA LEU A 225 -11.97 17.55 15.02
C LEU A 225 -13.50 17.54 14.84
N SER A 226 -14.11 18.69 14.57
CA SER A 226 -15.55 18.76 14.29
C SER A 226 -15.88 18.20 12.90
N LYS A 227 -15.00 18.41 11.92
CA LYS A 227 -15.12 17.79 10.59
C LYS A 227 -14.98 16.28 10.64
N LEU A 228 -14.07 15.75 11.47
CA LEU A 228 -13.92 14.31 11.66
C LEU A 228 -15.21 13.68 12.20
N ASP A 229 -15.85 14.33 13.17
CA ASP A 229 -17.09 13.83 13.78
C ASP A 229 -18.22 13.66 12.76
N SER A 230 -18.33 14.56 11.77
CA SER A 230 -19.35 14.47 10.73
C SER A 230 -18.97 13.64 9.51
N SER A 231 -17.69 13.32 9.29
CA SER A 231 -17.21 12.67 8.05
C SER A 231 -16.52 11.33 8.26
N CYS A 232 -16.21 10.92 9.50
CA CYS A 232 -15.53 9.68 9.81
C CYS A 232 -16.32 8.88 10.84
N GLN A 233 -17.00 7.82 10.38
CA GLN A 233 -17.82 6.94 11.22
C GLN A 233 -17.04 6.39 12.43
N LEU A 234 -15.81 5.90 12.22
CA LEU A 234 -14.98 5.36 13.30
C LEU A 234 -14.69 6.41 14.39
N TYR A 235 -14.39 7.64 14.00
CA TYR A 235 -14.13 8.72 14.95
C TYR A 235 -15.40 9.16 15.67
N HIS A 236 -16.52 9.25 14.95
CA HIS A 236 -17.82 9.55 15.55
C HIS A 236 -18.20 8.53 16.63
N GLU A 237 -18.09 7.23 16.32
CA GLU A 237 -18.37 6.14 17.27
C GLU A 237 -17.43 6.15 18.48
N PHE A 238 -16.16 6.49 18.27
CA PHE A 238 -15.18 6.67 19.33
C PHE A 238 -15.55 7.80 20.29
N ILE A 239 -15.94 8.97 19.78
CA ILE A 239 -16.30 10.13 20.60
C ILE A 239 -17.65 9.91 21.30
N ALA A 240 -18.61 9.28 20.61
CA ALA A 240 -19.92 8.94 21.16
C ALA A 240 -19.87 7.78 22.17
N ASP A 241 -18.74 7.08 22.29
CA ASP A 241 -18.58 5.83 23.06
C ASP A 241 -19.69 4.80 22.75
N SER A 242 -20.13 4.78 21.48
CA SER A 242 -21.30 4.03 21.04
C SER A 242 -20.96 2.56 20.75
N LYS A 243 -19.72 2.28 20.33
CA LYS A 243 -19.22 0.95 19.99
C LYS A 243 -17.89 0.65 20.65
N TRP A 244 -17.71 -0.62 21.02
CA TRP A 244 -16.43 -1.10 21.53
C TRP A 244 -15.40 -1.23 20.40
N LEU A 245 -14.19 -0.75 20.65
CA LEU A 245 -13.08 -0.70 19.71
C LEU A 245 -11.89 -1.54 20.20
N TYR A 246 -11.25 -2.23 19.27
CA TYR A 246 -10.01 -2.95 19.47
C TYR A 246 -8.84 -1.97 19.65
N TYR A 247 -7.76 -2.42 20.29
CA TYR A 247 -6.56 -1.59 20.44
C TYR A 247 -6.04 -1.04 19.12
N LYS A 248 -6.07 -1.84 18.04
CA LYS A 248 -5.59 -1.41 16.71
C LYS A 248 -6.32 -0.15 16.25
N GLU A 249 -7.63 -0.10 16.46
CA GLU A 249 -8.49 1.03 16.13
C GLU A 249 -8.16 2.24 17.00
N LEU A 250 -8.09 2.05 18.33
CA LEU A 250 -7.71 3.12 19.27
C LEU A 250 -6.32 3.68 18.98
N PHE A 251 -5.36 2.83 18.66
CA PHE A 251 -4.00 3.22 18.29
C PHE A 251 -3.99 4.03 16.99
N GLY A 252 -4.72 3.59 15.97
CA GLY A 252 -4.85 4.32 14.71
C GLY A 252 -5.52 5.68 14.89
N ILE A 253 -6.57 5.76 15.71
CA ILE A 253 -7.21 7.03 16.10
C ILE A 253 -6.20 7.93 16.84
N ALA A 254 -5.53 7.42 17.87
CA ALA A 254 -4.54 8.17 18.64
C ALA A 254 -3.44 8.74 17.75
N LEU A 255 -2.88 7.90 16.88
CA LEU A 255 -1.78 8.24 15.99
C LEU A 255 -2.17 9.28 14.93
N ASN A 256 -3.42 9.28 14.48
CA ASN A 256 -3.94 10.37 13.65
C ASN A 256 -4.13 11.64 14.50
N LEU A 257 -4.81 11.55 15.66
CA LEU A 257 -5.17 12.72 16.46
C LEU A 257 -3.99 13.47 17.10
N ILE A 258 -2.83 12.85 17.32
CA ILE A 258 -1.65 13.60 17.81
C ILE A 258 -1.21 14.71 16.86
N ASN A 259 -1.54 14.57 15.57
CA ASN A 259 -1.22 15.52 14.49
C ASN A 259 -2.24 16.67 14.37
N VAL A 260 -3.31 16.66 15.19
CA VAL A 260 -4.36 17.70 15.23
C VAL A 260 -4.19 18.56 16.47
N GLU A 261 -4.29 19.88 16.36
CA GLU A 261 -4.32 20.80 17.49
C GLU A 261 -5.36 20.34 18.51
N THR A 262 -4.94 20.16 19.76
CA THR A 262 -5.75 19.61 20.87
C THR A 262 -6.24 18.17 20.72
N GLY A 263 -5.95 17.47 19.62
CA GLY A 263 -6.44 16.10 19.35
C GLY A 263 -6.01 15.08 20.40
N ALA A 264 -4.75 15.13 20.87
CA ALA A 264 -4.29 14.30 21.99
C ALA A 264 -5.08 14.53 23.29
N LYS A 265 -5.54 15.77 23.55
CA LYS A 265 -6.37 16.08 24.73
C LYS A 265 -7.77 15.49 24.57
N VAL A 266 -8.36 15.62 23.38
CA VAL A 266 -9.67 15.06 23.04
C VAL A 266 -9.67 13.54 23.14
N PHE A 267 -8.66 12.89 22.57
CA PHE A 267 -8.48 11.43 22.68
C PHE A 267 -8.46 10.98 24.14
N LYS A 268 -7.63 11.62 24.98
CA LYS A 268 -7.55 11.26 26.40
C LYS A 268 -8.87 11.46 27.14
N LYS A 269 -9.60 12.55 26.85
CA LYS A 269 -10.91 12.83 27.44
C LYS A 269 -11.94 11.75 27.04
N ALA A 270 -11.95 11.33 25.79
CA ALA A 270 -12.81 10.26 25.31
C ALA A 270 -12.49 8.93 26.02
N ILE A 271 -11.21 8.56 26.10
CA ILE A 271 -10.77 7.34 26.80
C ILE A 271 -11.10 7.40 28.30
N SER A 272 -10.87 8.51 28.98
CA SER A 272 -11.12 8.63 30.43
C SER A 272 -12.60 8.52 30.79
N ASN A 273 -13.47 8.93 29.87
CA ASN A 273 -14.91 8.95 30.06
C ASN A 273 -15.60 7.70 29.50
N SER A 274 -14.87 6.83 28.79
CA SER A 274 -15.44 5.64 28.18
C SER A 274 -15.90 4.62 29.22
N LYS A 275 -17.01 3.95 28.92
CA LYS A 275 -17.52 2.82 29.71
C LYS A 275 -16.68 1.55 29.56
N TYR A 276 -15.82 1.48 28.54
CA TYR A 276 -15.05 0.27 28.23
C TYR A 276 -13.75 0.20 29.02
N ILE A 277 -13.74 -0.66 30.06
CA ILE A 277 -12.58 -0.86 30.93
C ILE A 277 -11.31 -1.26 30.15
N THR A 278 -11.46 -1.97 29.03
CA THR A 278 -10.38 -2.42 28.16
C THR A 278 -9.59 -1.28 27.51
N TYR A 279 -10.12 -0.05 27.53
CA TYR A 279 -9.43 1.13 27.00
C TYR A 279 -8.38 1.68 27.97
N LYS A 280 -8.45 1.31 29.26
CA LYS A 280 -7.53 1.79 30.29
C LYS A 280 -6.11 1.28 30.02
N ARG A 281 -5.27 2.19 29.53
CA ARG A 281 -3.84 2.02 29.29
C ARG A 281 -3.13 3.34 29.57
N ASP A 282 -1.81 3.31 29.67
CA ASP A 282 -0.99 4.52 29.82
C ASP A 282 -0.90 5.29 28.48
N TRP A 283 -2.03 5.82 28.01
CA TRP A 283 -2.11 6.62 26.80
C TRP A 283 -1.27 7.89 26.88
N ASP A 284 -0.98 8.39 28.08
CA ASP A 284 -0.02 9.48 28.26
C ASP A 284 1.40 9.08 27.86
N PHE A 285 1.82 7.84 28.14
CA PHE A 285 3.07 7.30 27.61
C PHE A 285 2.99 7.18 26.08
N TYR A 286 1.98 6.49 25.53
CA TYR A 286 1.89 6.23 24.09
C TYR A 286 1.86 7.53 23.26
N LEU A 287 1.01 8.49 23.63
CA LEU A 287 0.89 9.76 22.90
C LEU A 287 2.18 10.58 22.96
N ARG A 288 2.89 10.57 24.11
CA ARG A 288 4.19 11.24 24.23
C ARG A 288 5.26 10.54 23.40
N TYR A 289 5.27 9.21 23.41
CA TYR A 289 6.17 8.41 22.60
C TYR A 289 5.98 8.72 21.11
N MET A 290 4.76 8.54 20.58
CA MET A 290 4.46 8.81 19.17
C MET A 290 4.83 10.22 18.73
N LYS A 291 4.58 11.24 19.58
CA LYS A 291 4.99 12.63 19.30
C LYS A 291 6.50 12.82 19.30
N LYS A 292 7.21 12.27 20.31
CA LYS A 292 8.67 12.38 20.41
C LYS A 292 9.35 11.75 19.18
N HIS A 293 8.81 10.64 18.69
CA HIS A 293 9.33 9.93 17.54
C HIS A 293 8.71 10.38 16.20
N GLN A 294 7.91 11.46 16.21
CA GLN A 294 7.32 12.08 15.01
C GLN A 294 6.58 11.09 14.10
N TYR A 295 5.77 10.20 14.69
CA TYR A 295 5.04 9.21 13.90
C TYR A 295 4.04 9.89 12.95
N ALA A 296 4.04 9.45 11.69
CA ALA A 296 3.10 9.91 10.67
C ALA A 296 1.67 9.38 10.93
N PRO A 297 0.62 10.08 10.44
CA PRO A 297 -0.75 9.59 10.51
C PRO A 297 -0.90 8.20 9.87
N MET A 298 -1.64 7.30 10.53
CA MET A 298 -1.86 5.94 10.04
C MET A 298 -2.93 5.91 8.95
N GLN A 299 -2.71 5.12 7.89
CA GLN A 299 -3.70 4.91 6.83
C GLN A 299 -4.90 4.11 7.33
N CYS A 300 -6.11 4.47 6.89
CA CYS A 300 -7.34 3.83 7.34
C CYS A 300 -7.39 2.33 7.02
N GLU A 301 -6.86 1.90 5.87
CA GLU A 301 -6.75 0.48 5.50
C GLU A 301 -6.07 -0.38 6.58
N HIS A 302 -5.18 0.21 7.38
CA HIS A 302 -4.45 -0.52 8.40
C HIS A 302 -5.15 -0.59 9.76
N PHE A 303 -6.22 0.16 10.04
CA PHE A 303 -6.85 0.14 11.36
C PHE A 303 -8.37 0.35 11.38
N CYS A 304 -8.97 0.85 10.31
CA CYS A 304 -10.38 1.18 10.26
C CYS A 304 -11.21 -0.05 9.89
N PRO A 305 -12.22 -0.44 10.69
CA PRO A 305 -13.09 -1.57 10.36
C PRO A 305 -14.02 -1.26 9.18
N TYR A 306 -14.15 0.01 8.82
CA TYR A 306 -14.96 0.49 7.71
C TYR A 306 -14.13 0.77 6.44
N ALA A 307 -12.85 0.38 6.39
CA ALA A 307 -11.98 0.75 5.26
C ALA A 307 -12.55 0.31 3.89
N GLU A 308 -13.14 -0.87 3.79
CA GLU A 308 -13.70 -1.36 2.52
C GLU A 308 -15.00 -0.67 2.09
N SER A 309 -15.76 -0.10 3.04
CA SER A 309 -17.09 0.49 2.78
C SER A 309 -17.13 2.01 2.93
N CYS A 310 -16.10 2.62 3.50
CA CYS A 310 -16.03 4.05 3.75
C CYS A 310 -15.44 4.77 2.55
N SER A 311 -16.10 5.82 2.07
CA SER A 311 -15.56 6.73 1.04
C SER A 311 -14.53 7.69 1.65
N HIS A 312 -13.39 7.17 2.07
CA HIS A 312 -12.30 7.91 2.72
C HIS A 312 -11.12 8.13 1.77
N ASN A 313 -10.28 9.13 2.07
CA ASN A 313 -8.97 9.28 1.41
C ASN A 313 -7.93 8.39 2.12
N THR A 314 -6.63 8.68 2.04
CA THR A 314 -5.57 7.83 2.62
C THR A 314 -5.76 7.55 4.13
N ASN A 315 -6.18 8.55 4.89
CA ASN A 315 -6.47 8.44 6.33
C ASN A 315 -7.60 9.40 6.75
N MET A 316 -8.08 9.24 7.99
CA MET A 316 -9.19 10.05 8.52
C MET A 316 -8.94 11.56 8.46
N LEU A 317 -7.71 12.03 8.64
CA LEU A 317 -7.41 13.47 8.58
C LEU A 317 -7.49 14.01 7.16
N THR A 318 -6.94 13.26 6.19
CA THR A 318 -7.02 13.63 4.76
C THR A 318 -8.45 13.62 4.24
N THR A 319 -9.32 12.73 4.74
CA THR A 319 -10.75 12.71 4.40
C THR A 319 -11.44 14.03 4.72
N THR A 320 -11.06 14.70 5.82
CA THR A 320 -11.62 16.02 6.17
C THR A 320 -11.11 17.18 5.31
N LYS A 321 -10.05 16.96 4.53
CA LYS A 321 -9.34 17.98 3.76
C LYS A 321 -9.31 17.60 2.28
N ILE A 322 -10.48 17.58 1.65
CA ILE A 322 -10.58 17.47 0.18
C ILE A 322 -9.92 18.72 -0.41
N LYS A 323 -8.82 18.56 -1.16
CA LYS A 323 -8.20 19.69 -1.84
C LYS A 323 -9.08 20.11 -3.02
N ARG A 324 -9.16 21.42 -3.28
CA ARG A 324 -9.82 21.93 -4.48
C ARG A 324 -9.12 21.32 -5.71
N SER A 325 -9.88 20.69 -6.60
CA SER A 325 -9.42 19.97 -7.80
C SER A 325 -8.83 18.56 -7.56
N GLU A 326 -9.06 17.95 -6.39
CA GLU A 326 -8.74 16.54 -6.18
C GLU A 326 -9.83 15.65 -6.79
N ILE A 327 -9.45 14.75 -7.70
CA ILE A 327 -10.37 13.81 -8.34
C ILE A 327 -10.64 12.68 -7.33
N LEU A 328 -11.89 12.58 -6.89
CA LEU A 328 -12.35 11.49 -6.03
C LEU A 328 -13.02 10.44 -6.91
N ARG A 329 -12.61 9.17 -6.74
CA ARG A 329 -13.30 8.05 -7.37
C ARG A 329 -14.60 7.82 -6.60
N THR A 330 -15.74 8.13 -7.22
CA THR A 330 -17.06 7.99 -6.59
C THR A 330 -17.60 6.57 -6.69
N GLU A 331 -17.17 5.81 -7.70
CA GLU A 331 -17.66 4.45 -7.98
C GLU A 331 -16.55 3.54 -8.49
N ASN A 332 -16.65 2.26 -8.14
CA ASN A 332 -15.82 1.20 -8.71
C ASN A 332 -16.39 0.82 -10.08
N VAL A 333 -15.75 1.30 -11.15
CA VAL A 333 -16.10 0.96 -12.53
C VAL A 333 -15.80 -0.52 -12.80
N GLU A 334 -16.78 -1.25 -13.32
CA GLU A 334 -16.60 -2.60 -13.86
C GLU A 334 -15.85 -2.53 -15.20
N TYR A 335 -14.89 -3.43 -15.40
CA TYR A 335 -14.07 -3.48 -16.61
C TYR A 335 -14.49 -4.67 -17.48
N SER A 336 -14.60 -4.45 -18.79
CA SER A 336 -14.76 -5.50 -19.80
C SER A 336 -13.41 -5.93 -20.37
N ALA A 337 -13.34 -7.16 -20.90
CA ALA A 337 -12.14 -7.63 -21.57
C ALA A 337 -11.87 -6.81 -22.86
N VAL A 338 -10.59 -6.55 -23.14
CA VAL A 338 -10.18 -5.69 -24.27
C VAL A 338 -10.66 -6.24 -25.62
N ASP A 339 -10.59 -7.55 -25.81
CA ASP A 339 -11.00 -8.20 -27.06
C ASP A 339 -12.50 -8.10 -27.31
N GLU A 340 -13.33 -8.23 -26.26
CA GLU A 340 -14.78 -8.06 -26.34
C GLU A 340 -15.15 -6.64 -26.78
N VAL A 341 -14.42 -5.66 -26.23
CA VAL A 341 -14.61 -4.24 -26.52
C VAL A 341 -14.22 -3.90 -27.95
N TYR A 342 -13.15 -4.50 -28.49
CA TYR A 342 -12.78 -4.33 -29.91
C TYR A 342 -13.80 -4.98 -30.85
N ALA A 343 -14.26 -6.19 -30.53
CA ALA A 343 -15.26 -6.90 -31.32
C ALA A 343 -16.61 -6.16 -31.35
N ASP A 344 -17.05 -5.61 -30.21
CA ASP A 344 -18.28 -4.82 -30.14
C ASP A 344 -18.22 -3.56 -31.01
N LEU A 345 -17.07 -2.88 -30.99
CA LEU A 345 -16.86 -1.69 -31.81
C LEU A 345 -16.86 -2.01 -33.31
N GLU A 346 -16.17 -3.08 -33.73
CA GLU A 346 -16.12 -3.51 -35.13
C GLU A 346 -17.51 -3.95 -35.62
N ASN A 347 -18.25 -4.72 -34.81
CA ASN A 347 -19.62 -5.12 -35.11
C ASN A 347 -20.56 -3.91 -35.25
N SER A 348 -20.46 -2.96 -34.32
CA SER A 348 -21.27 -1.72 -34.35
C SER A 348 -20.98 -0.87 -35.58
N PHE A 349 -19.70 -0.76 -35.97
CA PHE A 349 -19.28 -0.05 -37.17
C PHE A 349 -19.77 -0.74 -38.45
N CYS A 350 -19.56 -2.05 -38.58
CA CYS A 350 -20.00 -2.83 -39.73
C CYS A 350 -21.53 -2.78 -39.89
N LYS A 351 -22.28 -2.82 -38.78
CA LYS A 351 -23.74 -2.68 -38.80
C LYS A 351 -24.19 -1.31 -39.31
N ALA A 352 -23.50 -0.25 -38.91
CA ALA A 352 -23.81 1.11 -39.32
C ALA A 352 -23.45 1.38 -40.80
N ILE A 353 -22.31 0.87 -41.29
CA ILE A 353 -21.86 1.13 -42.66
C ILE A 353 -22.59 0.30 -43.72
N ASN A 354 -23.16 -0.85 -43.31
CA ASN A 354 -23.92 -1.77 -44.18
C ASN A 354 -25.44 -1.63 -44.03
N SER A 355 -25.94 -0.64 -43.28
CA SER A 355 -27.37 -0.41 -43.19
C SER A 355 -27.92 0.21 -44.47
N ASP A 356 -29.02 -0.34 -45.00
CA ASP A 356 -29.72 0.21 -46.18
C ASP A 356 -30.63 1.41 -45.85
N ASP A 357 -30.35 2.12 -44.75
CA ASP A 357 -31.12 3.30 -44.33
C ASP A 357 -30.32 4.60 -44.52
N ASN A 358 -31.05 5.72 -44.70
CA ASN A 358 -30.47 7.07 -44.79
C ASN A 358 -30.52 7.78 -43.43
N ARG A 359 -30.22 7.08 -42.33
CA ARG A 359 -30.31 7.63 -40.96
C ARG A 359 -28.93 7.92 -40.36
N ILE A 360 -28.93 8.67 -39.26
CA ILE A 360 -27.73 8.94 -38.46
C ILE A 360 -27.51 7.79 -37.49
N HIS A 361 -26.36 7.12 -37.60
CA HIS A 361 -25.94 6.04 -36.69
C HIS A 361 -24.98 6.58 -35.63
N LEU A 362 -25.33 6.38 -34.34
CA LEU A 362 -24.51 6.84 -33.21
C LEU A 362 -23.77 5.66 -32.56
N ILE A 363 -22.45 5.60 -32.73
CA ILE A 363 -21.59 4.59 -32.09
C ILE A 363 -20.95 5.19 -30.84
N ARG A 364 -21.34 4.70 -29.65
CA ARG A 364 -20.76 5.12 -28.37
C ARG A 364 -19.48 4.32 -28.10
N ALA A 365 -18.32 4.97 -28.16
CA ALA A 365 -17.03 4.29 -28.03
C ALA A 365 -16.00 5.13 -27.26
N GLN A 366 -15.34 4.52 -26.27
CA GLN A 366 -14.34 5.16 -25.41
C GLN A 366 -13.10 5.65 -26.19
N THR A 367 -12.32 6.56 -25.62
CA THR A 367 -11.05 7.02 -26.21
C THR A 367 -10.04 5.87 -26.32
N ALA A 368 -9.09 5.99 -27.26
CA ALA A 368 -8.01 5.00 -27.49
C ALA A 368 -8.42 3.56 -27.89
N ILE A 369 -9.70 3.27 -28.10
CA ILE A 369 -10.22 1.97 -28.56
C ILE A 369 -9.94 1.66 -30.06
N GLY A 370 -9.18 2.48 -30.78
CA GLY A 370 -8.86 2.21 -32.19
C GLY A 370 -9.92 2.63 -33.22
N LYS A 371 -10.82 3.57 -32.88
CA LYS A 371 -11.83 4.12 -33.81
C LYS A 371 -11.28 4.50 -35.19
N THR A 372 -10.11 5.18 -35.20
CA THR A 372 -9.46 5.61 -36.45
C THR A 372 -9.02 4.44 -37.32
N GLN A 373 -8.51 3.37 -36.69
CA GLN A 373 -8.03 2.21 -37.44
C GLN A 373 -9.18 1.49 -38.15
N ILE A 374 -10.36 1.42 -37.51
CA ILE A 374 -11.53 0.71 -38.05
C ILE A 374 -12.00 1.30 -39.38
N TYR A 375 -12.20 2.62 -39.48
CA TYR A 375 -12.64 3.19 -40.76
C TYR A 375 -11.52 3.23 -41.81
N ILE A 376 -10.24 3.29 -41.42
CA ILE A 376 -9.12 3.18 -42.38
C ILE A 376 -9.07 1.77 -42.97
N ASN A 377 -9.18 0.74 -42.14
CA ASN A 377 -9.25 -0.67 -42.58
C ASN A 377 -10.46 -0.95 -43.48
N TYR A 378 -11.55 -0.21 -43.28
CA TYR A 378 -12.73 -0.28 -44.14
C TYR A 378 -12.45 0.37 -45.50
N LEU A 379 -11.86 1.57 -45.51
CA LEU A 379 -11.54 2.30 -46.74
C LEU A 379 -10.51 1.60 -47.61
N SER A 380 -9.53 0.89 -47.03
CA SER A 380 -8.56 0.10 -47.81
C SER A 380 -9.16 -1.08 -48.55
N LYS A 381 -10.44 -1.42 -48.29
CA LYS A 381 -11.16 -2.55 -48.89
C LYS A 381 -12.44 -2.14 -49.61
N SER A 382 -12.73 -0.84 -49.69
CA SER A 382 -14.01 -0.32 -50.16
C SER A 382 -13.80 0.83 -51.13
N ASP A 383 -14.44 0.74 -52.29
CA ASP A 383 -14.44 1.80 -53.31
C ASP A 383 -15.55 2.85 -53.06
N LYS A 384 -16.24 2.81 -51.91
CA LYS A 384 -17.31 3.76 -51.61
C LYS A 384 -16.72 5.14 -51.26
N PRO A 385 -17.11 6.22 -51.94
CA PRO A 385 -16.64 7.56 -51.61
C PRO A 385 -17.12 7.96 -50.21
N CYS A 386 -16.18 8.37 -49.34
CA CYS A 386 -16.45 8.70 -47.95
C CYS A 386 -15.92 10.08 -47.56
N ILE A 387 -16.65 10.78 -46.69
CA ILE A 387 -16.19 12.02 -46.07
C ILE A 387 -15.89 11.76 -44.59
N ILE A 388 -14.65 11.99 -44.17
CA ILE A 388 -14.25 11.88 -42.77
C ILE A 388 -14.19 13.28 -42.14
N ALA A 389 -15.10 13.56 -41.21
CA ALA A 389 -15.12 14.80 -40.45
C ALA A 389 -14.47 14.59 -39.07
N VAL A 390 -13.44 15.39 -38.75
CA VAL A 390 -12.72 15.36 -37.46
C VAL A 390 -12.62 16.74 -36.83
N PRO A 391 -12.58 16.85 -35.49
CA PRO A 391 -12.78 18.14 -34.81
C PRO A 391 -11.56 19.08 -34.87
N THR A 392 -10.37 18.58 -35.21
CA THR A 392 -9.14 19.39 -35.21
C THR A 392 -8.30 19.16 -36.47
N ASN A 393 -7.56 20.18 -36.88
CA ASN A 393 -6.58 20.06 -37.97
C ASN A 393 -5.48 19.05 -37.65
N ILE A 394 -5.11 18.87 -36.38
CA ILE A 394 -4.12 17.86 -35.95
C ILE A 394 -4.64 16.46 -36.29
N LEU A 395 -5.87 16.14 -35.89
CA LEU A 395 -6.50 14.86 -36.21
C LEU A 395 -6.69 14.69 -37.72
N LYS A 396 -7.05 15.77 -38.42
CA LYS A 396 -7.22 15.75 -39.88
C LYS A 396 -5.94 15.34 -40.61
N ARG A 397 -4.80 15.93 -40.21
CA ARG A 397 -3.48 15.59 -40.77
C ARG A 397 -3.08 14.15 -40.42
N ASP A 398 -3.33 13.72 -39.18
CA ASP A 398 -2.99 12.36 -38.76
C ASP A 398 -3.79 11.31 -39.54
N VAL A 399 -5.11 11.51 -39.70
CA VAL A 399 -5.96 10.62 -40.49
C VAL A 399 -5.54 10.61 -41.96
N TYR A 400 -5.33 11.78 -42.57
CA TYR A 400 -4.88 11.89 -43.95
C TYR A 400 -3.57 11.11 -44.19
N ARG A 401 -2.57 11.32 -43.34
CA ARG A 401 -1.28 10.63 -43.42
C ARG A 401 -1.44 9.11 -43.38
N ARG A 402 -2.25 8.59 -42.45
CA ARG A 402 -2.51 7.14 -42.35
C ARG A 402 -3.23 6.59 -43.57
N CYS A 403 -4.17 7.34 -44.16
CA CYS A 403 -4.81 6.92 -45.41
C CYS A 403 -3.79 6.77 -46.54
N ILE A 404 -2.88 7.74 -46.71
CA ILE A 404 -1.83 7.69 -47.72
C ILE A 404 -0.84 6.55 -47.45
N GLU A 405 -0.46 6.31 -46.19
CA GLU A 405 0.41 5.19 -45.78
C GLU A 405 -0.21 3.81 -46.13
N GLU A 406 -1.53 3.70 -46.11
CA GLU A 406 -2.30 2.50 -46.50
C GLU A 406 -2.67 2.46 -48.00
N GLY A 407 -2.19 3.42 -48.79
CA GLY A 407 -2.44 3.48 -50.24
C GLY A 407 -3.86 3.90 -50.64
N ILE A 408 -4.63 4.52 -49.73
CA ILE A 408 -5.98 5.01 -49.99
C ILE A 408 -5.91 6.38 -50.70
N ASP A 409 -6.64 6.56 -51.82
CA ASP A 409 -6.79 7.89 -52.42
C ASP A 409 -7.64 8.79 -51.52
N ALA A 410 -6.94 9.68 -50.83
CA ALA A 410 -7.54 10.62 -49.89
C ALA A 410 -7.18 12.05 -50.29
N ARG A 411 -8.13 12.96 -50.11
CA ARG A 411 -7.92 14.41 -50.19
C ARG A 411 -8.27 15.07 -48.87
N MET A 412 -7.50 16.09 -48.50
CA MET A 412 -7.67 16.82 -47.26
C MET A 412 -8.07 18.27 -47.54
N THR A 413 -9.04 18.80 -46.77
CA THR A 413 -9.41 20.22 -46.84
C THR A 413 -8.24 21.11 -46.39
N PRO A 414 -7.85 22.16 -47.16
CA PRO A 414 -6.79 23.06 -46.76
C PRO A 414 -7.21 23.89 -45.53
N SER A 415 -6.27 24.30 -44.68
CA SER A 415 -6.54 25.18 -43.53
C SER A 415 -5.80 26.52 -43.65
N ILE A 416 -6.46 27.61 -43.27
CA ILE A 416 -5.80 28.91 -43.23
C ILE A 416 -4.65 28.97 -42.21
N GLU A 417 -4.74 28.18 -41.13
CA GLU A 417 -3.70 28.14 -40.10
C GLU A 417 -2.40 27.57 -40.65
N ASP A 418 -2.48 26.69 -41.67
CA ASP A 418 -1.31 26.06 -42.30
C ASP A 418 -0.44 27.09 -43.05
N ILE A 419 -1.06 28.15 -43.57
CA ILE A 419 -0.41 29.19 -44.36
C ILE A 419 -0.24 30.52 -43.59
N LYS A 420 -0.45 30.52 -42.28
CA LYS A 420 -0.45 31.72 -41.44
C LYS A 420 0.83 32.55 -41.56
N ASN A 421 1.98 31.90 -41.66
CA ASN A 421 3.27 32.56 -41.74
C ASN A 421 3.59 33.07 -43.16
N ASP A 422 2.85 32.59 -44.16
CA ASP A 422 3.06 32.88 -45.58
C ASP A 422 2.08 33.95 -46.10
N ILE A 423 1.25 34.54 -45.22
CA ILE A 423 0.30 35.60 -45.56
C ILE A 423 0.49 36.83 -44.64
N PRO A 424 0.21 38.05 -45.14
CA PRO A 424 0.31 39.26 -44.32
C PRO A 424 -0.55 39.21 -43.05
N LYS A 425 0.00 39.70 -41.93
CA LYS A 425 -0.61 39.62 -40.60
C LYS A 425 -1.99 40.29 -40.55
N GLU A 426 -2.17 41.38 -41.30
CA GLU A 426 -3.41 42.15 -41.38
C GLU A 426 -4.53 41.31 -42.00
N ILE A 427 -4.21 40.59 -43.07
CA ILE A 427 -5.14 39.70 -43.78
C ILE A 427 -5.50 38.51 -42.88
N TYR A 428 -4.49 37.88 -42.27
CA TYR A 428 -4.71 36.77 -41.33
C TYR A 428 -5.60 37.19 -40.14
N SER A 429 -5.37 38.39 -39.59
CA SER A 429 -6.17 38.95 -38.49
C SER A 429 -7.63 39.15 -38.90
N ALA A 430 -7.88 39.68 -40.09
CA ALA A 430 -9.22 39.85 -40.63
C ALA A 430 -9.95 38.50 -40.84
N ILE A 431 -9.25 37.51 -41.39
CA ILE A 431 -9.80 36.15 -41.56
C ILE A 431 -10.10 35.52 -40.19
N SER A 432 -9.17 35.63 -39.24
CA SER A 432 -9.36 35.15 -37.87
C SER A 432 -10.58 35.79 -37.18
N LYS A 433 -10.83 37.07 -37.44
CA LYS A 433 -12.02 37.78 -36.94
C LYS A 433 -13.30 37.17 -37.51
N PHE A 434 -13.36 36.86 -38.81
CA PHE A 434 -14.51 36.19 -39.40
C PHE A 434 -14.79 34.84 -38.74
N TYR A 435 -13.76 34.03 -38.49
CA TYR A 435 -13.92 32.76 -37.78
C TYR A 435 -14.42 32.95 -36.34
N ARG A 436 -13.83 33.88 -35.58
CA ARG A 436 -14.26 34.18 -34.19
C ARG A 436 -15.69 34.66 -34.10
N CYS A 437 -16.20 35.35 -35.13
CA CYS A 437 -17.57 35.85 -35.19
C CYS A 437 -18.55 34.87 -35.88
N GLY A 438 -18.12 33.65 -36.22
CA GLY A 438 -18.96 32.66 -36.91
C GLY A 438 -19.31 32.99 -38.37
N GLN A 439 -18.64 33.98 -38.97
CA GLN A 439 -18.90 34.46 -40.34
C GLN A 439 -18.08 33.67 -41.39
N HIS A 440 -18.11 32.34 -41.33
CA HIS A 440 -17.30 31.47 -42.19
C HIS A 440 -17.54 31.70 -43.70
N SER A 441 -18.77 32.03 -44.10
CA SER A 441 -19.14 32.31 -45.49
C SER A 441 -18.48 33.55 -46.08
N LYS A 442 -18.03 34.50 -45.24
CA LYS A 442 -17.39 35.76 -45.69
C LYS A 442 -15.89 35.61 -45.98
N VAL A 443 -15.27 34.53 -45.53
CA VAL A 443 -13.83 34.30 -45.69
C VAL A 443 -13.44 34.19 -47.17
N TYR A 444 -14.18 33.41 -47.96
CA TYR A 444 -13.86 33.21 -49.38
C TYR A 444 -14.06 34.47 -50.24
N PRO A 445 -15.18 35.22 -50.12
CA PRO A 445 -15.33 36.52 -50.77
C PRO A 445 -14.24 37.52 -50.38
N TYR A 446 -13.84 37.53 -49.10
CA TYR A 446 -12.77 38.40 -48.62
C TYR A 446 -11.42 38.07 -49.29
N ILE A 447 -10.99 36.80 -49.25
CA ILE A 447 -9.75 36.35 -49.90
C ILE A 447 -9.79 36.68 -51.40
N SER A 448 -10.91 36.41 -52.07
CA SER A 448 -11.08 36.70 -53.50
C SER A 448 -10.94 38.20 -53.80
N SER A 449 -11.40 39.08 -52.90
CA SER A 449 -11.29 40.53 -53.06
C SER A 449 -9.85 41.05 -52.90
N ILE A 450 -9.05 40.37 -52.07
CA ILE A 450 -7.64 40.69 -51.85
C ILE A 450 -6.82 40.25 -53.06
N LEU A 451 -7.05 39.03 -53.56
CA LEU A 451 -6.31 38.47 -54.71
C LEU A 451 -6.56 39.25 -56.01
N LYS A 452 -7.67 40.00 -56.13
CA LYS A 452 -7.89 40.95 -57.23
C LYS A 452 -6.96 42.17 -57.20
N LYS A 453 -6.38 42.49 -56.05
CA LYS A 453 -5.59 43.71 -55.81
C LYS A 453 -4.11 43.43 -55.60
N GLN A 454 -3.75 42.24 -55.11
CA GLN A 454 -2.40 41.87 -54.72
C GLN A 454 -2.14 40.39 -55.01
N HIS A 455 -0.95 40.06 -55.51
CA HIS A 455 -0.52 38.69 -55.75
C HIS A 455 0.01 38.07 -54.45
N ILE A 456 -0.64 37.02 -53.95
CA ILE A 456 -0.26 36.34 -52.70
C ILE A 456 -0.28 34.83 -52.96
N PRO A 457 0.87 34.22 -53.30
CA PRO A 457 0.94 32.84 -53.77
C PRO A 457 0.28 31.82 -52.82
N ALA A 458 0.45 32.00 -51.51
CA ALA A 458 -0.13 31.10 -50.50
C ALA A 458 -1.66 31.13 -50.49
N LEU A 459 -2.29 32.29 -50.72
CA LEU A 459 -3.75 32.43 -50.79
C LEU A 459 -4.29 31.94 -52.14
N GLU A 460 -3.56 32.15 -53.23
CA GLU A 460 -3.91 31.62 -54.55
C GLU A 460 -3.95 30.10 -54.53
N LYS A 461 -2.91 29.47 -53.98
CA LYS A 461 -2.85 28.03 -53.77
C LYS A 461 -3.99 27.53 -52.88
N PHE A 462 -4.26 28.19 -51.75
CA PHE A 462 -5.37 27.82 -50.87
C PHE A 462 -6.74 27.80 -51.58
N ILE A 463 -6.98 28.77 -52.47
CA ILE A 463 -8.21 28.83 -53.27
C ILE A 463 -8.23 27.75 -54.35
N ALA A 464 -7.11 27.48 -55.00
CA ALA A 464 -6.97 26.41 -55.98
C ALA A 464 -7.24 25.03 -55.35
N ASP A 465 -6.53 24.69 -54.27
CA ASP A 465 -6.69 23.44 -53.52
C ASP A 465 -8.15 23.24 -53.07
N LYS A 466 -8.82 24.32 -52.66
CA LYS A 466 -10.23 24.27 -52.26
C LYS A 466 -11.18 24.04 -53.44
N LYS A 467 -10.86 24.55 -54.63
CA LYS A 467 -11.66 24.31 -55.84
C LYS A 467 -11.51 22.87 -56.35
N GLU A 468 -10.30 22.32 -56.31
CA GLU A 468 -10.06 20.91 -56.69
C GLU A 468 -10.92 19.93 -55.88
N LEU A 469 -11.19 20.25 -54.62
CA LEU A 469 -12.05 19.42 -53.76
C LEU A 469 -13.53 19.43 -54.16
N ASN A 470 -14.01 20.44 -54.89
CA ASN A 470 -15.41 20.48 -55.32
C ASN A 470 -15.70 19.45 -56.44
N ASP A 471 -14.68 19.13 -57.23
CA ASP A 471 -14.78 18.23 -58.38
C ASP A 471 -14.24 16.82 -58.06
N TYR A 472 -13.86 16.57 -56.80
CA TYR A 472 -13.32 15.28 -56.36
C TYR A 472 -14.45 14.25 -56.22
N THR A 473 -14.43 13.22 -57.06
CA THR A 473 -15.44 12.16 -57.10
C THR A 473 -15.05 10.91 -56.31
N GLY A 474 -13.79 10.81 -55.87
CA GLY A 474 -13.26 9.70 -55.08
C GLY A 474 -13.29 8.39 -55.84
N ASN A 475 -12.21 8.09 -56.57
CA ASN A 475 -11.96 6.80 -57.21
C ASN A 475 -10.52 6.36 -56.94
#